data_AF-A0A0S8B7U9-F1
#
_entry.id   AF-A0A0S8B7U9-F1
#
_cell.length_a   1.000
_cell.length_b   1.000
_cell.length_c   1.000
_cell.angle_alpha   90.00
_cell.angle_beta   90.00
_cell.angle_gamma   90.00
#
_symmetry.space_group_name_H-M   'P 1'
#
loop_
_entity.id
_entity.type
_entity.pdbx_description
1 polymer ?
#
loop_
_entity_poly.entity_id
_entity_poly.type
_entity_poly.pdbx_seq_one_letter_code
_entity_poly.pdbx_strand_id
1 'polypeptide(L)'
;MSEEQSEKTPLQKLKDVVSQLKEMEHYARNNMESLSEIWLLLDDEFKKQKTLADRANDLLKAQGTMQEQLASVIEDFEKACAEPEKKA
;
A
#
# COMPACT_ATOMS: atom_id res chain seq x y z
N MET A 1 20.19 6.01 32.20
CA MET A 1 20.81 4.79 31.63
C MET A 1 20.24 3.65 32.43
N SER A 2 19.24 2.89 31.99
CA SER A 2 18.83 2.59 30.63
C SER A 2 17.34 2.28 30.70
N GLU A 3 16.56 2.89 29.81
CA GLU A 3 15.14 2.59 29.66
C GLU A 3 14.99 1.08 29.43
N GLU A 4 14.17 0.44 30.27
CA GLU A 4 13.72 -0.93 30.06
C GLU A 4 13.20 -1.06 28.64
N GLN A 5 14.00 -1.68 27.77
CA GLN A 5 13.55 -2.15 26.47
C GLN A 5 12.59 -3.29 26.76
N SER A 6 11.32 -2.94 27.01
CA SER A 6 10.23 -3.91 26.99
C SER A 6 10.20 -4.48 25.58
N GLU A 7 10.76 -5.67 25.40
CA GLU A 7 10.76 -6.36 24.12
C GLU A 7 9.32 -6.48 23.64
N LYS A 8 8.97 -5.74 22.58
CA LYS A 8 7.63 -5.77 22.01
C LYS A 8 7.23 -7.23 21.79
N THR A 9 6.10 -7.62 22.37
CA THR A 9 5.53 -8.96 22.16
C THR A 9 5.36 -9.23 20.66
N PRO A 10 5.46 -10.48 20.18
CA PRO A 10 5.30 -10.81 18.76
C PRO A 10 4.00 -10.26 18.17
N LEU A 11 2.92 -10.23 18.96
CA LEU A 11 1.65 -9.63 18.59
C LEU A 11 1.71 -8.09 18.43
N GLN A 12 2.47 -7.39 19.28
CA GLN A 12 2.72 -5.95 19.08
C GLN A 12 3.53 -5.68 17.81
N LYS A 13 4.54 -6.50 17.52
CA LYS A 13 5.33 -6.39 16.28
C LYS A 13 4.44 -6.60 15.04
N LEU A 14 3.53 -7.56 15.09
CA LEU A 14 2.58 -7.80 13.99
C LEU A 14 1.62 -6.62 13.78
N LYS A 15 1.14 -5.99 14.87
CA LYS A 15 0.31 -4.77 14.80
C LYS A 15 1.07 -3.57 14.23
N ASP A 16 2.35 -3.43 14.55
CA ASP A 16 3.23 -2.42 13.93
C ASP A 16 3.31 -2.66 12.41
N VAL A 17 3.51 -3.90 11.97
CA VAL A 17 3.55 -4.26 10.54
C VAL A 17 2.22 -3.93 9.85
N VAL A 18 1.07 -4.29 10.43
CA VAL A 18 -0.25 -3.90 9.91
C VAL A 18 -0.39 -2.38 9.78
N SER A 19 0.09 -1.63 10.78
CA SER A 19 0.03 -0.17 10.76
C SER A 19 0.87 0.42 9.61
N GLN A 20 2.05 -0.15 9.36
CA GLN A 20 2.88 0.25 8.21
C GLN A 20 2.22 -0.10 6.88
N LEU A 21 1.60 -1.27 6.75
CA LEU A 21 0.90 -1.65 5.53
C LEU A 21 -0.29 -0.72 5.23
N LYS A 22 -1.02 -0.29 6.26
CA LYS A 22 -2.10 0.71 6.11
C LYS A 22 -1.58 2.08 5.67
N GLU A 23 -0.42 2.48 6.17
CA GLU A 23 0.24 3.71 5.72
C GLU A 23 0.64 3.61 4.25
N MET A 24 1.18 2.45 3.83
CA MET A 24 1.47 2.17 2.42
C MET A 24 0.21 2.19 1.55
N GLU A 25 -0.95 1.72 2.05
CA GLU A 25 -2.23 1.76 1.33
C GLU A 25 -2.70 3.19 1.10
N HIS A 26 -2.54 4.05 2.10
CA HIS A 26 -2.81 5.48 1.97
C HIS A 26 -1.89 6.14 0.94
N TYR A 27 -0.58 5.90 1.00
CA TYR A 27 0.35 6.43 0.00
C TYR A 27 0.06 5.89 -1.40
N ALA A 28 -0.32 4.62 -1.51
CA ALA A 28 -0.66 4.01 -2.79
C ALA A 28 -1.87 4.70 -3.44
N ARG A 29 -2.84 5.14 -2.64
CA ARG A 29 -3.99 5.92 -3.11
C ARG A 29 -3.58 7.31 -3.61
N ASN A 30 -2.78 8.04 -2.84
CA ASN A 30 -2.25 9.35 -3.28
C ASN A 30 -1.43 9.22 -4.56
N ASN A 31 -0.64 8.16 -4.70
CA ASN A 31 0.14 7.91 -5.91
C ASN A 31 -0.77 7.67 -7.13
N MET A 32 -1.93 7.01 -6.95
CA MET A 32 -2.91 6.83 -8.02
C MET A 32 -3.48 8.18 -8.47
N GLU A 33 -3.79 9.07 -7.54
CA GLU A 33 -4.25 10.43 -7.86
C GLU A 33 -3.20 11.18 -8.69
N SER A 34 -1.95 11.22 -8.22
CA SER A 34 -0.86 11.87 -8.96
C SER A 34 -0.59 11.23 -10.32
N LEU A 35 -0.65 9.89 -10.42
CA LEU A 35 -0.49 9.20 -11.70
C LEU A 35 -1.63 9.52 -12.67
N SER A 36 -2.86 9.74 -12.17
CA SER A 36 -4.00 10.11 -12.99
C SER A 36 -3.87 11.54 -13.54
N GLU A 37 -3.34 12.46 -12.74
CA GLU A 37 -3.02 13.82 -13.18
C GLU A 37 -1.93 13.81 -14.26
N ILE A 38 -0.86 13.03 -14.05
CA ILE A 38 0.22 12.85 -15.04
C ILE A 38 -0.33 12.26 -16.34
N TRP A 39 -1.20 11.25 -16.25
CA TRP A 39 -1.81 10.64 -17.43
C TRP A 39 -2.65 11.65 -18.22
N LEU A 40 -3.48 12.46 -17.55
CA LEU A 40 -4.30 13.51 -18.18
C LEU A 40 -3.43 14.58 -18.86
N LEU A 41 -2.36 15.01 -18.19
CA LEU A 41 -1.40 15.98 -18.75
C LEU A 41 -0.76 15.43 -20.04
N LEU A 42 -0.36 14.16 -20.03
CA LEU A 42 0.23 13.48 -21.18
C LEU A 42 -0.77 13.29 -22.32
N ASP A 43 -2.03 12.97 -22.02
CA ASP A 43 -3.08 12.81 -23.03
C ASP A 43 -3.50 14.16 -23.65
N ASP A 44 -3.59 15.23 -22.85
CA ASP A 44 -4.09 16.51 -23.34
C ASP A 44 -3.02 17.38 -24.00
N GLU A 45 -1.88 17.59 -23.34
CA GLU A 45 -0.81 18.49 -23.83
C GLU A 45 0.16 17.77 -24.78
N PHE A 46 0.36 16.47 -24.58
CA PHE A 46 1.34 15.68 -25.33
C PHE A 46 0.68 14.66 -26.25
N LYS A 47 -0.39 15.04 -26.96
CA LYS A 47 -1.14 14.20 -27.94
C LYS A 47 -0.28 13.47 -28.98
N LYS A 48 0.92 14.01 -29.31
CA LYS A 48 1.90 13.37 -30.22
C LYS A 48 2.75 12.28 -29.55
N GLN A 49 2.80 12.23 -28.23
CA GLN A 49 3.54 11.28 -27.40
C GLN A 49 2.59 10.28 -26.71
N LYS A 50 1.64 9.72 -27.46
CA LYS A 50 0.67 8.73 -26.96
C LYS A 50 1.31 7.58 -26.18
N THR A 51 2.53 7.18 -26.54
CA THR A 51 3.27 6.12 -25.84
C THR A 51 3.55 6.48 -24.37
N LEU A 52 3.76 7.75 -24.03
CA LEU A 52 3.95 8.16 -22.63
C LEU A 52 2.66 8.08 -21.84
N ALA A 53 1.53 8.52 -22.42
CA ALA A 53 0.22 8.36 -21.80
C ALA A 53 -0.11 6.87 -21.61
N ASP A 54 0.20 6.01 -22.58
CA ASP A 54 -0.02 4.56 -22.46
C ASP A 54 0.82 3.95 -21.32
N ARG A 55 2.09 4.35 -21.19
CA ARG A 55 2.96 3.95 -20.07
C ARG A 55 2.42 4.40 -18.72
N ALA A 56 1.91 5.63 -18.61
CA ALA A 56 1.29 6.14 -17.38
C ALA A 56 -0.01 5.38 -17.04
N ASN A 57 -0.80 5.02 -18.05
CA ASN A 57 -1.99 4.19 -17.89
C ASN A 57 -1.64 2.76 -17.41
N ASP A 58 -0.56 2.17 -17.92
CA ASP A 58 -0.09 0.87 -17.42
C ASP A 58 0.38 0.94 -15.96
N LEU A 59 1.03 2.04 -15.55
CA LEU A 59 1.35 2.29 -14.15
C LEU A 59 0.08 2.43 -13.30
N LEU A 60 -0.95 3.14 -13.78
CA LEU A 60 -2.25 3.25 -13.08
C LEU A 60 -2.91 1.88 -12.86
N LYS A 61 -2.91 1.02 -13.89
CA LYS A 61 -3.44 -0.35 -13.76
C LYS A 61 -2.64 -1.17 -12.74
N ALA A 62 -1.32 -1.11 -12.80
CA ALA A 62 -0.45 -1.81 -11.85
C ALA A 62 -0.67 -1.30 -10.42
N GLN A 63 -0.86 0.01 -10.24
CA GLN A 63 -1.17 0.63 -8.97
C GLN A 63 -2.52 0.17 -8.42
N GLY A 64 -3.54 0.02 -9.28
CA GLY A 64 -4.83 -0.55 -8.91
C GLY A 64 -4.71 -1.99 -8.41
N THR A 65 -4.03 -2.87 -9.16
CA THR A 65 -3.79 -4.25 -8.73
C THR A 65 -2.99 -4.34 -7.44
N MET A 66 -1.95 -3.51 -7.28
CA MET A 66 -1.19 -3.43 -6.04
C MET A 66 -2.07 -3.02 -4.85
N GLN A 67 -2.98 -2.07 -5.03
CA GLN A 67 -3.87 -1.61 -3.97
C GLN A 67 -4.84 -2.72 -3.52
N GLU A 68 -5.41 -3.47 -4.46
CA GLU A 68 -6.26 -4.63 -4.16
C GLU A 68 -5.50 -5.71 -3.40
N GLN A 69 -4.28 -6.03 -3.85
CA GLN A 69 -3.41 -7.00 -3.16
C GLN A 69 -3.02 -6.54 -1.76
N LEU A 70 -2.67 -5.26 -1.62
CA LEU A 70 -2.29 -4.68 -0.33
C LEU A 70 -3.46 -4.72 0.66
N ALA A 71 -4.68 -4.42 0.22
CA ALA A 71 -5.88 -4.54 1.05
C ALA A 71 -6.10 -6.00 1.52
N SER A 72 -5.94 -6.98 0.63
CA SER A 72 -6.03 -8.41 0.99
C SER A 72 -4.99 -8.81 2.02
N VAL A 73 -3.74 -8.38 1.86
CA VAL A 73 -2.65 -8.70 2.79
C VAL A 73 -2.88 -8.06 4.16
N ILE A 74 -3.37 -6.81 4.20
CA ILE A 74 -3.75 -6.15 5.45
C ILE A 74 -4.82 -6.96 6.17
N GLU A 75 -5.86 -7.41 5.46
CA GLU A 75 -6.94 -8.21 6.04
C GLU A 75 -6.42 -9.53 6.64
N ASP A 76 -5.55 -10.26 5.92
CA ASP A 76 -4.95 -11.50 6.41
C ASP A 76 -4.09 -11.28 7.67
N PHE A 77 -3.34 -10.18 7.72
CA PHE A 77 -2.49 -9.85 8.86
C PHE A 77 -3.32 -9.37 10.06
N GLU A 78 -4.43 -8.68 9.83
CA GLU A 78 -5.39 -8.30 10.86
C GLU A 78 -6.08 -9.52 11.46
N LYS A 79 -6.48 -10.50 10.64
CA LYS A 79 -7.01 -11.80 11.12
C LYS A 79 -5.97 -12.50 12.00
N ALA A 80 -4.71 -12.56 11.58
CA ALA A 80 -3.64 -13.15 12.38
C ALA A 80 -3.38 -12.41 13.72
N CYS A 81 -3.63 -11.09 13.79
CA CYS A 81 -3.61 -10.35 15.06
C CYS A 81 -4.85 -10.60 15.93
N ALA A 82 -5.99 -10.94 15.32
CA ALA A 82 -7.28 -11.11 15.98
C ALA A 82 -7.57 -12.57 16.38
N GLU A 83 -6.84 -13.54 15.80
CA GLU A 83 -6.79 -14.92 16.27
C GLU A 83 -5.62 -15.08 17.26
N PRO A 84 -5.81 -14.76 18.56
CA PRO A 84 -4.84 -15.21 19.56
C PRO A 84 -4.83 -16.73 19.50
N GLU A 85 -3.64 -17.29 19.35
CA GLU A 85 -3.34 -18.72 19.41
C GLU A 85 -4.35 -19.48 20.28
N LYS A 86 -5.17 -20.34 19.66
CA LYS A 86 -5.71 -21.49 20.38
C LYS A 86 -4.48 -22.27 20.84
N LYS A 87 -4.04 -22.02 22.07
CA LYS A 87 -3.08 -22.86 22.79
C LYS A 87 -3.57 -24.31 22.68
N ALA A 88 -2.87 -25.11 21.91
CA ALA A 88 -2.93 -26.57 21.96
C ALA A 88 -1.84 -27.06 22.92
#